data_AF-A0A524NGI2-F1
#
_entry.id   AF-A0A524NGI2-F1
#
_cell.length_a   1.000
_cell.length_b   1.000
_cell.length_c   1.000
_cell.angle_alpha   90.00
_cell.angle_beta   90.00
_cell.angle_gamma   90.00
#
_symmetry.space_group_name_H-M   'P 1'
#
loop_
_entity.id
_entity.type
_entity.pdbx_description
1 polymer ?
#
loop_
_entity_poly.entity_id
_entity_poly.type
_entity_poly.pdbx_seq_one_letter_code
_entity_poly.pdbx_strand_id
1 'polypeptide(L)' 'MDPDAIVRDFCAAWDRGDTEAILAAFTEDAVYHNIPMPPCNGRAE' A
#
# COMPACT_ATOMS: atom_id res chain seq x y z
N MET A 1 16.03 1.78 -4.98
CA MET A 1 14.99 1.26 -5.88
C MET A 1 14.32 2.47 -6.53
N ASP A 2 14.01 2.41 -7.82
CA ASP A 2 13.26 3.50 -8.47
C ASP A 2 11.75 3.39 -8.14
N PRO A 3 10.96 4.45 -8.37
CA PRO A 3 9.54 4.42 -8.06
C PRO A 3 8.74 3.35 -8.82
N ASP A 4 9.12 2.99 -10.04
CA ASP A 4 8.41 1.97 -10.83
C ASP A 4 8.58 0.58 -10.20
N ALA A 5 9.80 0.22 -9.84
CA ALA A 5 10.07 -1.04 -9.16
C ALA A 5 9.35 -1.15 -7.81
N ILE A 6 9.29 -0.07 -7.02
CA ILE A 6 8.55 -0.03 -5.74
C ILE A 6 7.06 -0.34 -5.98
N VAL A 7 6.44 0.33 -6.95
CA VAL A 7 5.00 0.16 -7.23
C VAL A 7 4.70 -1.24 -7.78
N ARG A 8 5.58 -1.80 -8.63
CA ARG A 8 5.41 -3.17 -9.14
C ARG A 8 5.47 -4.21 -8.03
N ASP A 9 6.41 -4.08 -7.11
CA ASP A 9 6.54 -5.00 -5.98
C ASP A 9 5.32 -4.92 -5.07
N PHE A 10 4.78 -3.72 -4.84
CA PHE A 10 3.52 -3.51 -4.13
C PHE A 10 2.33 -4.21 -4.81
N CYS A 11 2.15 -4.03 -6.12
CA CYS A 11 1.11 -4.73 -6.88
C CYS A 11 1.27 -6.25 -6.82
N ALA A 12 2.50 -6.76 -6.92
CA ALA A 12 2.76 -8.19 -6.83
C ALA A 12 2.44 -8.75 -5.43
N ALA A 13 2.56 -7.96 -4.35
CA ALA A 13 2.12 -8.36 -3.02
C ALA A 13 0.59 -8.53 -2.94
N TRP A 14 -0.16 -7.66 -3.62
CA TRP A 14 -1.61 -7.82 -3.77
C TRP A 14 -2.00 -9.09 -4.52
N ASP A 15 -1.31 -9.42 -5.62
CA ASP A 15 -1.57 -10.67 -6.37
C ASP A 15 -1.36 -11.94 -5.51
N ARG A 16 -0.42 -11.88 -4.55
CA ARG A 16 -0.14 -12.97 -3.61
C ARG A 16 -1.06 -12.98 -2.39
N GLY A 17 -1.85 -11.94 -2.16
CA GLY A 17 -2.63 -11.76 -0.93
C GLY A 17 -1.76 -11.57 0.32
N ASP A 18 -0.54 -11.05 0.16
CA ASP A 18 0.43 -10.88 1.25
C ASP A 18 0.19 -9.55 1.99
N THR A 19 -0.72 -9.58 2.97
CA THR A 19 -1.11 -8.38 3.72
C THR A 19 0.04 -7.75 4.50
N GLU A 20 0.98 -8.55 5.01
CA GLU A 20 2.15 -8.01 5.73
C GLU A 20 3.04 -7.21 4.78
N ALA A 21 3.34 -7.73 3.58
CA ALA A 21 4.13 -7.02 2.58
C ALA A 21 3.41 -5.77 2.04
N ILE A 22 2.10 -5.84 1.84
CA ILE A 22 1.28 -4.68 1.43
C ILE A 22 1.41 -3.56 2.48
N LEU A 23 1.20 -3.87 3.76
CA LEU A 23 1.25 -2.88 4.83
C LEU A 23 2.67 -2.34 5.04
N ALA A 24 3.70 -3.18 4.88
CA ALA A 24 5.10 -2.76 5.00
C ALA A 24 5.54 -1.74 3.92
N ALA A 25 4.83 -1.66 2.80
CA ALA A 25 5.11 -0.68 1.74
C ALA A 25 4.64 0.74 2.09
N PHE A 26 3.80 0.91 3.12
CA PHE A 26 3.29 2.20 3.56
C PHE A 26 4.14 2.81 4.68
N THR A 27 4.30 4.13 4.65
CA THR A 27 4.78 4.90 5.80
C THR A 27 3.72 4.93 6.91
N GLU A 28 4.12 5.29 8.14
CA GLU A 28 3.18 5.38 9.26
C GLU A 28 2.03 6.36 9.01
N ASP A 29 2.27 7.39 8.20
CA ASP A 29 1.35 8.48 7.85
C ASP A 29 0.74 8.36 6.43
N ALA A 30 0.82 7.20 5.79
CA ALA A 30 0.34 7.04 4.43
C ALA A 30 -1.18 7.23 4.30
N VAL A 31 -1.62 7.77 3.15
CA VAL A 31 -3.05 7.88 2.82
C VAL A 31 -3.42 6.81 1.79
N TYR A 32 -4.35 5.93 2.15
CA TYR A 32 -4.94 4.97 1.23
C TYR A 32 -6.37 5.39 0.90
N HIS A 33 -6.62 5.72 -0.37
CA HIS A 33 -7.89 6.28 -0.81
C HIS A 33 -8.46 5.50 -1.99
N ASN A 34 -9.29 4.51 -1.69
CA ASN A 34 -10.22 3.96 -2.67
C ASN A 34 -11.30 5.00 -2.94
N ILE A 35 -11.29 5.61 -4.13
CA ILE A 35 -12.09 6.80 -4.50
C ILE A 35 -13.58 6.76 -4.08
N PRO A 36 -14.30 5.63 -4.13
CA PRO A 36 -15.70 5.59 -3.68
C PRO A 36 -15.91 5.69 -2.15
N MET A 37 -14.86 5.49 -1.36
CA MET A 37 -14.87 5.43 0.10
C MET A 37 -14.09 6.61 0.69
N PRO A 38 -14.31 6.98 1.97
CA PRO A 38 -13.42 7.90 2.67
C PRO A 38 -11.97 7.39 2.70
N PRO A 39 -10.97 8.27 2.71
CA PRO A 39 -9.57 7.87 2.84
C PRO A 39 -9.26 7.29 4.22
N CYS A 40 -8.41 6.25 4.26
CA CYS A 40 -7.72 5.80 5.46
C CYS A 40 -6.44 6.63 5.63
N ASN A 41 -6.17 7.12 6.84
CA ASN A 41 -5.06 8.02 7.14
C ASN A 41 -4.13 7.39 8.18
N GLY A 42 -3.02 6.84 7.72
CA GLY A 42 -2.03 6.14 8.53
C GLY A 42 -2.13 4.63 8.36
N ARG A 43 -0.99 3.96 8.53
CA ARG A 43 -0.86 2.50 8.27
C ARG A 43 -1.70 1.62 9.20
N ALA A 44 -2.12 2.15 10.35
CA ALA A 44 -2.87 1.42 11.37
C ALA A 44 -4.40 1.58 11.26
N GLU A 45 -4.89 2.43 10.34
CA GLU A 45 -6.33 2.67 10.09
C GLU A 45 -6.93 1.68 9.08
#